data_AF-A0A8J7H4V6-F1
#
_entry.id   AF-A0A8J7H4V6-F1
#
_cell.length_a   1.000
_cell.length_b   1.000
_cell.length_c   1.000
_cell.angle_alpha   90.00
_cell.angle_beta   90.00
_cell.angle_gamma   90.00
#
_symmetry.space_group_name_H-M   'P 1'
#
loop_
_entity.id
_entity.type
_entity.pdbx_description
1 polymer ?
#
loop_
_entity_poly.entity_id
_entity_poly.type
_entity_poly.pdbx_seq_one_letter_code
_entity_poly.pdbx_strand_id
1 'polypeptide(L)'
;MKRKITVLNIILISFILILSACSKSNEEKEYDNIVVGTDDLFELKLYVDKSTYAKDEIIFCYATLEYIGEGDSITIYSSDPLLGFGLKDDKYFDGGYIVNDVLITTTIYKGQTIKYDYAKSGGWSGDDPNAAFYEKFYSDKNLVLPTGKYEISAAISCSLEMEDSIGSQYSQSVSVFIEVMD
;
A
#
# COMPACT_ATOMS: atom_id res chain seq x y z
N MET A 1 27.32 -69.21 21.59
CA MET A 1 26.22 -68.29 21.25
C MET A 1 26.57 -66.87 21.71
N LYS A 2 27.08 -66.00 20.83
CA LYS A 2 27.26 -64.55 21.05
C LYS A 2 27.01 -63.82 19.73
N ARG A 3 26.04 -62.90 19.73
CA ARG A 3 25.60 -62.07 18.60
C ARG A 3 26.65 -60.99 18.28
N LYS A 4 26.98 -60.78 17.01
CA LYS A 4 27.63 -59.56 16.51
C LYS A 4 26.58 -58.78 15.72
N ILE A 5 26.13 -57.68 16.31
CA ILE A 5 25.18 -56.75 15.71
C ILE A 5 25.95 -55.78 14.80
N THR A 6 25.44 -55.65 13.58
CA THR A 6 25.99 -54.96 12.42
C THR A 6 26.12 -53.45 12.66
N VAL A 7 27.33 -52.90 12.47
CA VAL A 7 27.71 -51.49 12.64
C VAL A 7 27.23 -50.61 11.45
N LEU A 8 26.22 -51.04 10.68
CA LEU A 8 25.90 -50.44 9.37
C LEU A 8 24.72 -49.46 9.37
N ASN A 9 24.07 -49.21 10.51
CA ASN A 9 22.83 -48.40 10.56
C ASN A 9 22.94 -47.02 11.27
N ILE A 10 24.14 -46.55 11.61
CA ILE A 10 24.28 -45.25 12.31
C ILE A 10 24.63 -44.09 11.36
N ILE A 11 25.11 -44.37 10.14
CA ILE A 11 25.55 -43.31 9.22
C ILE A 11 24.39 -42.72 8.38
N LEU A 12 23.24 -43.40 8.29
CA LEU A 12 22.12 -42.94 7.46
C LEU A 12 21.11 -42.01 8.19
N ILE A 13 21.28 -41.77 9.49
CA ILE A 13 20.38 -40.91 10.29
C ILE A 13 20.94 -39.47 10.43
N SER A 14 22.23 -39.25 10.17
CA SER A 14 22.85 -37.92 10.32
C SER A 14 22.73 -37.00 9.10
N PHE A 15 22.15 -37.45 7.97
CA PHE A 15 22.02 -36.62 6.77
C PHE A 15 20.65 -35.94 6.59
N ILE A 16 19.69 -36.15 7.51
CA ILE A 16 18.32 -35.59 7.41
C ILE A 16 18.16 -34.29 8.23
N LEU A 17 19.16 -33.87 9.02
CA LEU A 17 19.03 -32.75 9.97
C LEU A 17 19.60 -31.40 9.51
N ILE A 18 19.88 -31.18 8.22
CA ILE A 18 20.50 -29.91 7.74
C ILE A 18 19.64 -29.14 6.71
N LEU A 19 18.31 -29.36 6.68
CA LEU A 19 17.40 -28.56 5.83
C LEU A 19 16.58 -27.49 6.55
N SER A 20 16.74 -27.31 7.86
CA SER A 20 16.18 -26.14 8.57
C SER A 20 17.09 -24.91 8.42
N ALA A 21 17.45 -24.57 7.19
CA ALA A 21 18.04 -23.29 6.84
C ALA A 21 16.89 -22.31 6.61
N CYS A 22 16.70 -21.39 7.56
CA CYS A 22 15.89 -20.17 7.52
C CYS A 22 14.94 -20.01 6.31
N SER A 23 13.77 -20.65 6.37
CA SER A 23 12.60 -19.99 5.81
C SER A 23 12.28 -18.85 6.77
N LYS A 24 12.63 -17.60 6.40
CA LYS A 24 11.90 -16.45 6.92
C LYS A 24 10.46 -16.70 6.48
N SER A 25 9.64 -17.25 7.36
CA SER A 25 8.20 -17.24 7.19
C SER A 25 7.85 -15.77 6.97
N ASN A 26 7.41 -15.45 5.76
CA ASN A 26 6.81 -14.17 5.46
C ASN A 26 5.53 -14.16 6.31
N GLU A 27 5.60 -13.61 7.51
CA GLU A 27 4.41 -13.41 8.34
C GLU A 27 3.50 -12.50 7.52
N GLU A 28 2.44 -13.08 6.97
CA GLU A 28 1.43 -12.35 6.22
C GLU A 28 0.77 -11.41 7.22
N LYS A 29 1.02 -10.11 7.05
CA LYS A 29 0.53 -9.09 7.96
C LYS A 29 -1.00 -9.02 7.82
N GLU A 30 -1.70 -9.17 8.93
CA GLU A 30 -3.16 -9.07 8.98
C GLU A 30 -3.58 -7.59 8.87
N TYR A 31 -4.65 -7.34 8.11
CA TYR A 31 -5.18 -6.00 7.89
C TYR A 31 -6.62 -5.93 8.41
N ASP A 32 -6.78 -5.33 9.59
CA ASP A 32 -8.07 -5.31 10.30
C ASP A 32 -9.03 -4.26 9.72
N ASN A 33 -8.51 -3.25 9.02
CA ASN A 33 -9.28 -2.12 8.53
C ASN A 33 -9.21 -2.08 7.01
N ILE A 34 -10.22 -2.66 6.37
CA ILE A 34 -10.37 -2.67 4.92
C ILE A 34 -11.57 -1.80 4.55
N VAL A 35 -11.32 -0.72 3.83
CA VAL A 35 -12.37 0.12 3.26
C VAL A 35 -12.48 -0.16 1.78
N VAL A 36 -13.70 -0.43 1.31
CA VAL A 36 -13.99 -0.81 -0.07
C VAL A 36 -14.89 0.25 -0.70
N GLY A 37 -14.50 0.73 -1.87
CA GLY A 37 -15.30 1.58 -2.75
C GLY A 37 -15.48 0.86 -4.08
N THR A 38 -16.73 0.73 -4.52
CA THR A 38 -17.08 -0.02 -5.72
C THR A 38 -18.11 0.76 -6.52
N ASP A 39 -17.94 0.81 -7.84
CA ASP A 39 -18.93 1.32 -8.79
C ASP A 39 -19.02 0.38 -10.02
N ASP A 40 -19.52 0.89 -11.15
CA ASP A 40 -19.70 0.09 -12.36
C ASP A 40 -18.38 -0.21 -13.11
N LEU A 41 -17.29 0.48 -12.79
CA LEU A 41 -16.00 0.35 -13.47
C LEU A 41 -14.92 -0.25 -12.58
N PHE A 42 -14.81 0.22 -11.34
CA PHE A 42 -13.69 -0.10 -10.48
C PHE A 42 -14.10 -0.51 -9.07
N GLU A 43 -13.32 -1.44 -8.53
CA GLU A 43 -13.24 -1.71 -7.10
C GLU A 43 -11.89 -1.19 -6.58
N LEU A 44 -11.96 -0.22 -5.67
CA LEU A 44 -10.84 0.36 -4.94
C LEU A 44 -10.91 -0.06 -3.48
N LYS A 45 -9.84 -0.67 -2.97
CA LYS A 45 -9.73 -1.05 -1.55
C LYS A 45 -8.53 -0.39 -0.91
N LEU A 46 -8.71 0.14 0.30
CA LEU A 46 -7.65 0.60 1.17
C LEU A 46 -7.53 -0.33 2.36
N TYR A 47 -6.33 -0.86 2.57
CA TYR A 47 -5.99 -1.76 3.65
C TYR A 47 -5.10 -1.02 4.64
N VAL A 48 -5.48 -1.01 5.91
CA VAL A 48 -4.69 -0.46 7.02
C VAL A 48 -4.63 -1.49 8.14
N ASP A 49 -3.43 -1.75 8.67
CA ASP A 49 -3.22 -2.85 9.61
C ASP A 49 -3.98 -2.66 10.92
N LYS A 50 -4.03 -1.42 11.44
CA LYS A 50 -4.74 -1.06 12.68
C LYS A 50 -5.47 0.27 12.58
N SER A 51 -6.42 0.49 13.48
CA SER A 51 -7.09 1.79 13.66
C SER A 51 -6.46 2.64 14.75
N THR A 52 -5.61 2.05 15.60
CA THR A 52 -4.94 2.73 16.71
C THR A 52 -3.49 2.26 16.81
N TYR A 53 -2.58 3.21 17.02
CA TYR A 53 -1.13 2.99 17.07
C TYR A 53 -0.53 3.63 18.31
N ALA A 54 0.53 3.04 18.84
CA ALA A 54 1.41 3.74 19.76
C ALA A 54 2.26 4.77 19.02
N LYS A 55 2.74 5.78 19.75
CA LYS A 55 3.73 6.71 19.24
C LYS A 55 4.97 5.96 18.72
N ASP A 56 5.49 6.44 17.60
CA ASP A 56 6.66 5.87 16.89
C ASP A 56 6.41 4.47 16.29
N GLU A 57 5.18 3.93 16.37
CA GLU A 57 4.81 2.69 15.70
C GLU A 57 4.68 2.89 14.18
N ILE A 58 5.14 1.90 13.42
CA ILE A 58 5.03 1.92 11.95
C ILE A 58 3.60 1.54 11.55
N ILE A 59 2.99 2.40 10.75
CA ILE A 59 1.70 2.18 10.12
C ILE A 59 1.92 1.47 8.79
N PHE A 60 1.20 0.37 8.55
CA PHE A 60 1.28 -0.35 7.29
C PHE A 60 -0.04 -0.22 6.55
N CYS A 61 0.03 0.34 5.36
CA CYS A 61 -1.12 0.45 4.49
C CYS A 61 -0.74 0.23 3.03
N TYR A 62 -1.72 -0.24 2.26
CA TYR A 62 -1.63 -0.37 0.81
C TYR A 62 -3.04 -0.25 0.24
N ALA A 63 -3.12 -0.05 -1.07
CA ALA A 63 -4.40 -0.04 -1.77
C ALA A 63 -4.38 -1.04 -2.92
N THR A 64 -5.57 -1.49 -3.33
CA THR A 64 -5.73 -2.28 -4.54
C THR A 64 -6.77 -1.65 -5.44
N LEU A 65 -6.51 -1.71 -6.74
CA LEU A 65 -7.45 -1.31 -7.78
C LEU A 65 -7.73 -2.51 -8.69
N GLU A 66 -9.00 -2.75 -8.97
CA GLU A 66 -9.44 -3.77 -9.92
C GLU A 66 -10.47 -3.17 -10.88
N TYR A 67 -10.32 -3.46 -12.17
CA TYR A 67 -11.35 -3.17 -13.17
C TYR A 67 -12.41 -4.28 -13.15
N ILE A 68 -13.65 -3.90 -12.89
CA ILE A 68 -14.81 -4.80 -12.76
C ILE A 68 -15.91 -4.55 -13.79
N GLY A 69 -15.70 -3.58 -14.70
CA GLY A 69 -16.66 -3.23 -15.74
C GLY A 69 -16.94 -4.35 -16.75
N GLU A 70 -17.87 -4.11 -17.68
CA GLU A 70 -18.40 -5.17 -18.56
C GLU A 70 -17.35 -5.77 -19.51
N GLY A 71 -16.43 -4.95 -20.04
CA GLY A 71 -15.43 -5.37 -21.01
C GLY A 71 -14.29 -6.21 -20.42
N ASP A 72 -13.48 -6.83 -21.29
CA ASP A 72 -12.30 -7.62 -20.85
C ASP A 72 -11.16 -6.73 -20.34
N SER A 73 -11.15 -5.46 -20.72
CA SER A 73 -10.16 -4.46 -20.28
C SER A 73 -10.68 -3.04 -20.46
N ILE A 74 -10.07 -2.10 -19.76
CA ILE A 74 -10.27 -0.66 -19.96
C ILE A 74 -8.91 0.00 -20.22
N THR A 75 -8.88 1.00 -21.10
CA THR A 75 -7.72 1.89 -21.25
C THR A 75 -8.08 3.24 -20.66
N ILE A 76 -7.25 3.75 -19.76
CA ILE A 76 -7.44 5.02 -19.07
C ILE A 76 -6.21 5.91 -19.25
N TYR A 77 -6.41 7.21 -19.11
CA TYR A 77 -5.37 8.23 -19.23
C TYR A 77 -5.26 8.95 -17.89
N SER A 78 -4.10 8.86 -17.25
CA SER A 78 -3.96 9.17 -15.83
C SER A 78 -2.62 9.84 -15.53
N SER A 79 -2.38 10.14 -14.26
CA SER A 79 -1.07 10.49 -13.75
C SER A 79 -0.23 9.25 -13.42
N ASP A 80 1.08 9.44 -13.20
CA ASP A 80 1.93 8.46 -12.51
C ASP A 80 2.32 9.00 -11.12
N PRO A 81 2.04 8.27 -10.02
CA PRO A 81 1.31 7.00 -9.97
C PRO A 81 -0.18 7.15 -10.36
N LEU A 82 -0.76 6.05 -10.85
CA LEU A 82 -2.20 5.97 -11.17
C LEU A 82 -3.06 6.13 -9.90
N LEU A 83 -2.57 5.60 -8.76
CA LEU A 83 -3.23 5.70 -7.47
C LEU A 83 -2.42 6.61 -6.54
N GLY A 84 -3.08 7.62 -6.00
CA GLY A 84 -2.53 8.54 -5.00
C GLY A 84 -2.95 8.16 -3.58
N PHE A 85 -2.04 8.33 -2.62
CA PHE A 85 -2.35 8.22 -1.20
C PHE A 85 -2.38 9.60 -0.56
N GLY A 86 -3.51 9.97 0.03
CA GLY A 86 -3.66 11.18 0.82
C GLY A 86 -3.47 10.90 2.32
N LEU A 87 -2.92 11.89 3.02
CA LEU A 87 -2.83 11.91 4.47
C LEU A 87 -3.34 13.26 4.95
N LYS A 88 -4.25 13.29 5.92
CA LYS A 88 -4.83 14.52 6.44
C LYS A 88 -4.86 14.52 7.96
N ASP A 89 -4.54 15.67 8.55
CA ASP A 89 -4.75 16.00 9.95
C ASP A 89 -5.10 17.49 10.08
N ASP A 90 -5.16 17.99 11.32
CA ASP A 90 -5.46 19.41 11.57
C ASP A 90 -4.20 20.30 11.57
N LYS A 91 -3.01 19.76 11.29
CA LYS A 91 -1.74 20.46 11.56
C LYS A 91 -0.73 20.42 10.43
N TYR A 92 -0.43 19.25 9.88
CA TYR A 92 0.69 19.02 8.98
C TYR A 92 0.28 18.61 7.57
N PHE A 93 -0.87 17.96 7.40
CA PHE A 93 -1.24 17.31 6.15
C PHE A 93 -2.67 17.67 5.75
N ASP A 94 -2.89 17.99 4.47
CA ASP A 94 -4.17 18.50 3.96
C ASP A 94 -5.02 17.43 3.23
N GLY A 95 -4.50 16.22 3.07
CA GLY A 95 -5.14 15.12 2.33
C GLY A 95 -4.75 15.03 0.87
N GLY A 96 -3.89 15.92 0.36
CA GLY A 96 -3.41 15.90 -1.01
C GLY A 96 -2.39 14.79 -1.28
N TYR A 97 -2.07 14.61 -2.57
CA TYR A 97 -0.97 13.77 -3.05
C TYR A 97 -0.31 14.42 -4.27
N ILE A 98 0.94 14.04 -4.53
CA ILE A 98 1.71 14.53 -5.68
C ILE A 98 1.92 13.41 -6.70
N VAL A 99 1.90 13.80 -7.97
CA VAL A 99 2.17 12.93 -9.11
C VAL A 99 3.43 13.41 -9.85
N ASN A 100 4.15 12.49 -10.47
CA ASN A 100 5.42 12.73 -11.15
C ASN A 100 5.23 13.09 -12.62
N ASP A 101 4.24 12.46 -13.26
CA ASP A 101 3.97 12.62 -14.69
C ASP A 101 2.46 12.56 -14.95
N VAL A 102 2.05 13.02 -16.13
CA VAL A 102 0.66 13.12 -16.56
C VAL A 102 0.45 12.51 -17.93
N LEU A 103 -0.80 12.21 -18.28
CA LEU A 103 -1.19 11.61 -19.57
C LEU A 103 -0.56 10.23 -19.80
N ILE A 104 -0.44 9.45 -18.74
CA ILE A 104 -0.01 8.06 -18.76
C ILE A 104 -1.17 7.18 -19.19
N THR A 105 -1.00 6.51 -20.33
CA THR A 105 -1.97 5.53 -20.85
C THR A 105 -1.76 4.19 -20.18
N THR A 106 -2.78 3.71 -19.48
CA THR A 106 -2.76 2.44 -18.75
C THR A 106 -3.91 1.55 -19.23
N THR A 107 -3.61 0.32 -19.65
CA THR A 107 -4.63 -0.69 -19.91
C THR A 107 -4.72 -1.63 -18.70
N ILE A 108 -5.91 -1.73 -18.11
CA ILE A 108 -6.21 -2.61 -16.97
C ILE A 108 -7.12 -3.73 -17.46
N TYR A 109 -6.69 -4.98 -17.25
CA TYR A 109 -7.48 -6.16 -17.60
C TYR A 109 -8.43 -6.54 -16.48
N LYS A 110 -9.61 -7.02 -16.84
CA LYS A 110 -10.62 -7.48 -15.88
C LYS A 110 -10.11 -8.66 -15.06
N GLY A 111 -10.39 -8.66 -13.76
CA GLY A 111 -9.92 -9.68 -12.83
C GLY A 111 -8.44 -9.55 -12.43
N GLN A 112 -7.74 -8.50 -12.91
CA GLN A 112 -6.40 -8.16 -12.43
C GLN A 112 -6.50 -7.17 -11.27
N THR A 113 -6.19 -7.64 -10.07
CA THR A 113 -6.00 -6.76 -8.91
C THR A 113 -4.59 -6.16 -8.94
N ILE A 114 -4.49 -4.83 -9.09
CA ILE A 114 -3.22 -4.10 -9.02
C ILE A 114 -3.01 -3.61 -7.60
N LYS A 115 -1.87 -3.94 -6.99
CA LYS A 115 -1.50 -3.50 -5.64
C LYS A 115 -0.58 -2.29 -5.69
N TYR A 116 -0.87 -1.29 -4.86
CA TYR A 116 -0.05 -0.10 -4.63
C TYR A 116 0.35 -0.07 -3.16
N ASP A 117 1.64 -0.20 -2.88
CA ASP A 117 2.16 0.03 -1.53
C ASP A 117 2.08 1.52 -1.20
N TYR A 118 1.78 1.86 0.06
CA TYR A 118 1.77 3.26 0.48
C TYR A 118 3.15 3.89 0.27
N ALA A 119 3.15 5.05 -0.38
CA ALA A 119 4.31 5.90 -0.50
C ALA A 119 3.92 7.31 -0.05
N LYS A 120 4.76 7.93 0.78
CA LYS A 120 4.62 9.34 1.12
C LYS A 120 4.75 10.16 -0.15
N SER A 121 3.81 11.06 -0.38
CA SER A 121 3.87 12.04 -1.45
C SER A 121 3.60 13.42 -0.86
N GLY A 122 4.27 14.43 -1.40
CA GLY A 122 4.19 15.78 -0.89
C GLY A 122 5.50 16.53 -1.04
N GLY A 123 5.47 17.80 -0.67
CA GLY A 123 6.61 18.70 -0.74
C GLY A 123 6.43 19.81 0.28
N TRP A 124 7.54 20.46 0.62
CA TRP A 124 7.56 21.61 1.50
C TRP A 124 8.55 22.64 0.97
N SER A 125 8.38 23.89 1.38
CA SER A 125 9.35 24.94 1.11
C SER A 125 10.32 25.07 2.30
N GLY A 126 11.55 25.51 2.03
CA GLY A 126 12.57 25.65 3.09
C GLY A 126 12.25 26.73 4.13
N ASP A 127 11.34 27.64 3.81
CA ASP A 127 10.80 28.70 4.65
C ASP A 127 9.49 28.30 5.36
N ASP A 128 9.00 27.06 5.17
CA ASP A 128 7.87 26.53 5.93
C ASP A 128 8.21 26.49 7.44
N PRO A 129 7.34 27.00 8.33
CA PRO A 129 7.57 26.94 9.79
C PRO A 129 7.81 25.52 10.33
N ASN A 130 7.30 24.50 9.65
CA ASN A 130 7.46 23.08 9.95
C ASN A 130 8.47 22.38 9.02
N ALA A 131 9.32 23.10 8.27
CA ALA A 131 10.26 22.51 7.30
C ALA A 131 11.12 21.38 7.89
N ALA A 132 11.62 21.54 9.12
CA ALA A 132 12.40 20.51 9.80
C ALA A 132 11.60 19.24 10.11
N PHE A 133 10.29 19.38 10.37
CA PHE A 133 9.39 18.24 10.53
C PHE A 133 9.21 17.53 9.20
N TYR A 134 8.91 18.24 8.11
CA TYR A 134 8.70 17.65 6.79
C TYR A 134 9.97 16.97 6.27
N GLU A 135 11.14 17.59 6.43
CA GLU A 135 12.42 16.99 6.03
C GLU A 135 12.65 15.65 6.73
N LYS A 136 12.40 15.58 8.04
CA LYS A 136 12.47 14.31 8.78
C LYS A 136 11.40 13.33 8.32
N PHE A 137 10.17 13.79 8.14
CA PHE A 137 9.04 12.94 7.76
C PHE A 137 9.25 12.30 6.39
N TYR A 138 9.64 13.06 5.37
CA TYR A 138 9.83 12.55 4.01
C TYR A 138 11.16 11.81 3.80
N SER A 139 12.15 11.99 4.68
CA SER A 139 13.39 11.19 4.64
C SER A 139 13.23 9.78 5.24
N ASP A 140 12.23 9.56 6.11
CA ASP A 140 11.88 8.23 6.59
C ASP A 140 11.02 7.49 5.56
N LYS A 141 11.42 6.26 5.22
CA LYS A 141 10.64 5.39 4.31
C LYS A 141 9.39 4.83 4.98
N ASN A 142 9.38 4.70 6.29
CA ASN A 142 8.25 4.15 7.03
C ASN A 142 7.22 5.24 7.32
N LEU A 143 5.93 4.90 7.26
CA LEU A 143 4.88 5.78 7.74
C LEU A 143 4.85 5.73 9.27
N VAL A 144 5.43 6.75 9.90
CA VAL A 144 5.39 6.97 11.34
C VAL A 144 4.85 8.38 11.56
N LEU A 145 3.82 8.50 12.37
CA LEU A 145 3.08 9.74 12.58
C LEU A 145 3.21 10.22 14.03
N PRO A 146 3.24 11.55 14.27
CA PRO A 146 3.05 12.09 15.62
C PRO A 146 1.72 11.66 16.24
N THR A 147 1.61 11.77 17.56
CA THR A 147 0.33 11.64 18.28
C THR A 147 -0.73 12.54 17.65
N GLY A 148 -1.90 11.98 17.34
CA GLY A 148 -2.95 12.71 16.63
C GLY A 148 -3.97 11.79 15.96
N LYS A 149 -4.95 12.43 15.31
CA LYS A 149 -5.96 11.75 14.49
C LYS A 149 -5.70 12.06 13.03
N TYR A 150 -5.75 11.03 12.20
CA TYR A 150 -5.42 11.13 10.79
C TYR A 150 -6.50 10.48 9.94
N GLU A 151 -6.74 11.04 8.76
CA GLU A 151 -7.45 10.39 7.68
C GLU A 151 -6.41 9.93 6.65
N ILE A 152 -6.41 8.64 6.33
CA ILE A 152 -5.64 8.07 5.22
C ILE A 152 -6.61 7.79 4.09
N SER A 153 -6.29 8.26 2.89
CA SER A 153 -7.10 8.02 1.70
C SER A 153 -6.29 7.37 0.58
N ALA A 154 -6.99 6.60 -0.26
CA ALA A 154 -6.50 6.17 -1.56
C ALA A 154 -7.46 6.70 -2.62
N ALA A 155 -6.92 7.24 -3.70
CA ALA A 155 -7.72 7.85 -4.75
C ALA A 155 -7.15 7.57 -6.15
N ILE A 156 -8.04 7.45 -7.11
CA ILE A 156 -7.70 7.43 -8.54
C ILE A 156 -8.39 8.59 -9.23
N SER A 157 -7.70 9.20 -10.18
CA SER A 157 -8.24 10.22 -11.07
C SER A 157 -7.67 10.02 -12.48
N CYS A 158 -8.56 9.86 -13.45
CA CYS A 158 -8.19 9.59 -14.83
C CYS A 158 -9.25 10.12 -15.80
N SER A 159 -8.94 10.09 -17.09
CA SER A 159 -9.89 10.24 -18.18
C SER A 159 -10.12 8.87 -18.82
N LEU A 160 -11.36 8.58 -19.18
CA LEU A 160 -11.73 7.33 -19.87
C LEU A 160 -11.49 7.43 -21.39
N GLU A 161 -11.50 8.65 -21.94
CA GLU A 161 -11.31 8.92 -23.37
C GLU A 161 -10.19 9.94 -23.57
N MET A 162 -9.27 9.66 -24.51
CA MET A 162 -8.12 10.56 -24.78
C MET A 162 -8.57 11.90 -25.38
N GLU A 163 -9.49 11.83 -26.35
CA GLU A 163 -9.92 12.98 -27.15
C GLU A 163 -10.85 13.91 -26.36
N ASP A 164 -11.54 13.39 -25.34
CA ASP A 164 -12.42 14.15 -24.46
C ASP A 164 -12.00 13.99 -22.99
N SER A 165 -10.78 14.41 -22.68
CA SER A 165 -10.22 14.29 -21.32
C SER A 165 -11.03 15.02 -20.24
N ILE A 166 -11.78 16.08 -20.61
CA ILE A 166 -12.60 16.86 -19.68
C ILE A 166 -13.98 16.21 -19.49
N GLY A 167 -14.64 15.78 -20.56
CA GLY A 167 -15.97 15.16 -20.47
C GLY A 167 -15.93 13.72 -19.94
N SER A 168 -14.78 13.04 -20.07
CA SER A 168 -14.58 11.65 -19.63
C SER A 168 -13.84 11.52 -18.29
N GLN A 169 -13.80 12.58 -17.48
CA GLN A 169 -13.16 12.52 -16.17
C GLN A 169 -13.84 11.49 -15.26
N TYR A 170 -13.02 10.69 -14.62
CA TYR A 170 -13.40 9.71 -13.64
C TYR A 170 -12.57 9.93 -12.37
N SER A 171 -13.21 9.80 -11.21
CA SER A 171 -12.53 9.83 -9.92
C SER A 171 -13.25 8.95 -8.91
N GLN A 172 -12.47 8.23 -8.11
CA GLN A 172 -12.96 7.45 -6.99
C GLN A 172 -11.97 7.56 -5.84
N SER A 173 -12.47 7.56 -4.60
CA SER A 173 -11.63 7.56 -3.40
C SER A 173 -12.28 6.78 -2.28
N VAL A 174 -11.44 6.23 -1.41
CA VAL A 174 -11.81 5.60 -0.14
C VAL A 174 -10.92 6.19 0.96
N SER A 175 -11.42 6.28 2.18
CA SER A 175 -10.64 6.75 3.32
C SER A 175 -10.98 6.04 4.62
N VAL A 176 -10.03 6.07 5.55
CA VAL A 176 -10.17 5.52 6.90
C VAL A 176 -9.52 6.46 7.90
N PHE A 177 -10.11 6.53 9.10
CA PHE A 177 -9.54 7.28 10.22
C PHE A 177 -8.69 6.36 11.09
N ILE A 178 -7.52 6.87 11.51
CA ILE A 178 -6.65 6.22 12.50
C ILE A 178 -6.30 7.21 13.61
N GLU A 179 -5.85 6.66 14.75
CA GLU A 179 -5.38 7.43 15.90
C GLU A 179 -4.00 6.96 16.35
N VAL A 180 -3.10 7.90 16.62
CA VAL A 180 -1.79 7.65 17.24
C VAL A 180 -1.84 8.19 18.67
N MET A 181 -1.61 7.30 19.63
CA MET A 181 -1.64 7.58 21.06
C MET A 181 -0.22 7.75 21.63
N ASP A 182 -0.10 8.47 22.74
CA ASP A 182 1.17 8.64 23.47
C ASP A 182 1.66 7.36 24.17
#